data_AF-A0A9P8MYR8-F1
#
_entry.id   AF-A0A9P8MYR8-F1
#
_cell.length_a   1.000
_cell.length_b   1.000
_cell.length_c   1.000
_cell.angle_alpha   90.00
_cell.angle_beta   90.00
_cell.angle_gamma   90.00
#
_symmetry.space_group_name_H-M   'P 1'
#
loop_
_entity.id
_entity.type
_entity.pdbx_description
1 polymer ?
#
loop_
_entity_poly.entity_id
_entity_poly.type
_entity_poly.pdbx_seq_one_letter_code
_entity_poly.pdbx_strand_id
1 'polypeptide(L)'
;MTHINELHREDLTGNDIKVAIINTRVNCVGDGADPMDCHGHGTSIVAGYDPEDVFKGAAPNATIHAYRVTTCKTEKDGEITADVTEDNLMAGWLKAHNGGAQIIVSSDGFQGSS
;
A
#
# COMPACT_ATOMS: atom_id res chain seq x y z
N MET A 1 10.04 2.15 18.84
CA MET A 1 8.67 1.61 19.01
C MET A 1 7.71 2.77 19.15
N THR A 2 6.54 2.72 18.50
CA THR A 2 5.65 3.87 18.22
C THR A 2 4.44 3.99 19.17
N HIS A 3 4.37 3.20 20.24
CA HIS A 3 3.25 3.18 21.20
C HIS A 3 1.87 2.83 20.58
N ILE A 4 1.85 2.20 19.39
CA ILE A 4 0.62 1.87 18.68
C ILE A 4 -0.36 1.00 19.49
N ASN A 5 0.16 0.13 20.36
CA ASN A 5 -0.65 -0.71 21.24
C ASN A 5 -1.43 0.10 22.27
N GLU A 6 -0.98 1.30 22.66
CA GLU A 6 -1.72 2.18 23.56
C GLU A 6 -2.93 2.76 22.83
N LEU A 7 -2.74 3.24 21.59
CA LEU A 7 -3.83 3.74 20.74
C LEU A 7 -4.87 2.65 20.45
N HIS A 8 -4.44 1.40 20.19
CA HIS A 8 -5.37 0.29 20.00
C HIS A 8 -6.19 -0.03 21.26
N ARG A 9 -5.66 0.16 22.47
CA ARG A 9 -6.44 -0.02 23.73
C ARG A 9 -7.48 1.07 23.93
N GLU A 10 -7.28 2.23 23.32
CA GLU A 10 -8.24 3.33 23.28
C GLU A 10 -9.24 3.21 22.11
N ASP A 11 -9.24 2.06 21.40
CA ASP A 11 -10.08 1.78 20.23
C ASP A 11 -9.79 2.68 19.00
N LEU A 12 -8.59 3.27 18.95
CA LEU A 12 -8.10 4.04 17.81
C LEU A 12 -7.47 3.09 16.78
N THR A 13 -8.32 2.40 16.02
CA THR A 13 -7.93 1.33 15.09
C THR A 13 -8.15 1.67 13.61
N GLY A 14 -8.60 2.89 13.31
CA GLY A 14 -8.82 3.37 11.94
C GLY A 14 -10.22 3.16 11.39
N ASN A 15 -11.22 2.91 12.24
CA ASN A 15 -12.63 2.84 11.84
C ASN A 15 -13.01 4.09 11.02
N ASP A 16 -13.73 3.89 9.91
CA ASP A 16 -14.18 4.92 8.96
C ASP A 16 -13.06 5.74 8.29
N ILE A 17 -11.79 5.34 8.44
CA ILE A 17 -10.66 5.98 7.75
C ILE A 17 -10.38 5.27 6.43
N LYS A 18 -10.31 6.04 5.35
CA LYS A 18 -9.90 5.59 4.02
C LYS A 18 -8.42 5.86 3.80
N VAL A 19 -7.63 4.80 3.69
CA VAL A 19 -6.19 4.88 3.40
C VAL A 19 -5.95 4.40 1.98
N ALA A 20 -5.30 5.23 1.17
CA ALA A 20 -4.81 4.82 -0.14
C ALA A 20 -3.35 4.40 -0.06
N ILE A 21 -3.03 3.25 -0.62
CA ILE A 21 -1.66 2.76 -0.78
C ILE A 21 -1.30 2.88 -2.25
N ILE A 22 -0.31 3.70 -2.56
CA ILE A 22 0.23 3.88 -3.91
C ILE A 22 1.61 3.25 -3.91
N ASN A 23 1.69 2.06 -4.44
CA ASN A 23 2.89 1.24 -4.33
C ASN A 23 2.98 0.25 -5.47
N THR A 24 4.04 -0.54 -5.39
CA THR A 24 4.24 -1.71 -6.19
C THR A 24 3.01 -2.61 -6.26
N ARG A 25 2.24 -2.89 -5.18
CA ARG A 25 0.99 -3.73 -5.11
C ARG A 25 0.31 -3.80 -3.72
N VAL A 26 -0.82 -4.53 -3.59
CA VAL A 26 -1.33 -5.12 -2.33
C VAL A 26 -1.92 -6.51 -2.64
N ASN A 27 -1.54 -7.57 -1.92
CA ASN A 27 -2.27 -8.84 -1.94
C ASN A 27 -3.53 -8.71 -1.10
N CYS A 28 -4.62 -8.30 -1.72
CA CYS A 28 -5.92 -8.41 -1.10
C CYS A 28 -6.37 -9.88 -1.15
N VAL A 29 -6.94 -10.38 -0.05
CA VAL A 29 -7.60 -11.69 0.00
C VAL A 29 -8.97 -11.54 -0.67
N GLY A 30 -8.98 -11.36 -1.99
CA GLY A 30 -10.15 -11.14 -2.82
C GLY A 30 -10.29 -12.17 -3.94
N ASP A 31 -11.42 -12.13 -4.65
CA ASP A 31 -11.85 -13.06 -5.72
C ASP A 31 -11.01 -13.02 -7.02
N GLY A 32 -9.80 -12.45 -6.97
CA GLY A 32 -8.89 -12.34 -8.11
C GLY A 32 -9.00 -11.04 -8.92
N ALA A 33 -9.91 -10.12 -8.55
CA ALA A 33 -10.00 -8.79 -9.17
C ALA A 33 -8.95 -7.78 -8.65
N ASP A 34 -8.31 -8.08 -7.52
CA ASP A 34 -7.34 -7.20 -6.88
C ASP A 34 -5.96 -7.26 -7.57
N PRO A 35 -5.21 -6.15 -7.62
CA PRO A 35 -3.91 -6.12 -8.27
C PRO A 35 -2.84 -6.96 -7.53
N MET A 36 -2.73 -8.23 -7.92
CA MET A 36 -1.82 -9.26 -7.41
C MET A 36 -0.40 -8.76 -7.08
N ASP A 37 0.10 -8.99 -5.86
CA ASP A 37 1.44 -8.62 -5.40
C ASP A 37 2.55 -9.58 -5.87
N CYS A 38 3.17 -9.22 -7.00
CA CYS A 38 4.35 -9.88 -7.56
C CYS A 38 5.67 -9.66 -6.77
N HIS A 39 5.73 -8.76 -5.78
CA HIS A 39 7.00 -8.38 -5.08
C HIS A 39 6.93 -8.40 -3.54
N GLY A 40 5.74 -8.43 -2.94
CA GLY A 40 5.52 -8.47 -1.50
C GLY A 40 5.63 -7.11 -0.77
N HIS A 41 6.08 -6.05 -1.46
CA HIS A 41 6.47 -4.79 -0.82
C HIS A 41 5.28 -3.96 -0.33
N GLY A 42 4.16 -3.93 -1.07
CA GLY A 42 3.01 -3.13 -0.65
C GLY A 42 1.96 -3.90 0.16
N THR A 43 2.00 -5.23 0.19
CA THR A 43 1.16 -6.07 1.08
C THR A 43 1.47 -5.85 2.57
N SER A 44 2.67 -5.42 2.91
CA SER A 44 3.13 -5.28 4.30
C SER A 44 2.78 -3.94 4.98
N ILE A 45 1.97 -3.09 4.34
CA ILE A 45 1.82 -1.68 4.73
C ILE A 45 0.49 -1.39 5.45
N VAL A 46 0.60 -0.57 6.51
CA VAL A 46 -0.42 0.17 7.31
C VAL A 46 -1.54 -0.64 8.00
N ALA A 47 -2.16 -1.60 7.34
CA ALA A 47 -3.35 -2.30 7.86
C ALA A 47 -3.28 -3.83 7.72
N GLY A 48 -2.07 -4.40 7.63
CA GLY A 48 -1.93 -5.86 7.66
C GLY A 48 -2.60 -6.44 8.91
N TYR A 49 -3.40 -7.48 8.71
CA TYR A 49 -4.15 -8.15 9.77
C TYR A 49 -4.04 -9.65 9.55
N ASP A 50 -3.31 -10.33 10.43
CA ASP A 50 -3.26 -11.78 10.48
C ASP A 50 -4.07 -12.27 11.69
N PRO A 51 -5.22 -12.96 11.48
CA PRO A 51 -6.02 -13.48 12.58
C PRO A 51 -5.32 -14.63 13.33
N GLU A 52 -4.33 -15.29 12.74
CA GLU A 52 -3.62 -16.44 13.29
C GLU A 52 -2.24 -16.06 13.87
N ASP A 53 -1.55 -15.03 13.33
CA ASP A 53 -0.12 -14.76 13.59
C ASP A 53 0.20 -13.47 14.39
N VAL A 54 -0.77 -12.96 15.18
CA VAL A 54 -0.59 -11.85 16.16
C VAL A 54 -0.23 -10.48 15.55
N PHE A 55 0.05 -10.39 14.24
CA PHE A 55 0.40 -9.14 13.58
C PHE A 55 -0.84 -8.26 13.34
N LYS A 56 -0.82 -7.07 13.94
CA LYS A 56 -1.77 -5.98 13.67
C LYS A 56 -1.02 -4.76 13.17
N GLY A 57 -1.41 -4.28 11.99
CA GLY A 57 -0.97 -3.01 11.45
C GLY A 57 -1.39 -1.83 12.32
N ALA A 58 -0.95 -0.63 11.94
CA ALA A 58 -1.27 0.58 12.69
C ALA A 58 -2.77 0.89 12.70
N ALA A 59 -3.46 0.68 11.58
CA ALA A 59 -4.88 0.95 11.44
C ALA A 59 -5.62 -0.29 10.89
N PRO A 60 -5.78 -1.35 11.69
CA PRO A 60 -6.32 -2.63 11.22
C PRO A 60 -7.77 -2.56 10.74
N ASN A 61 -8.54 -1.54 11.14
CA ASN A 61 -9.94 -1.36 10.74
C ASN A 61 -10.14 -0.32 9.63
N ALA A 62 -9.05 0.23 9.06
CA ALA A 62 -9.15 1.18 7.96
C ALA A 62 -9.63 0.52 6.67
N THR A 63 -10.37 1.27 5.84
CA THR A 63 -10.67 0.87 4.46
C THR A 63 -9.45 1.13 3.59
N ILE A 64 -8.90 0.09 2.97
CA ILE A 64 -7.71 0.19 2.11
C ILE A 64 -8.10 0.29 0.64
N HIS A 65 -7.59 1.32 -0.02
CA HIS A 65 -7.63 1.48 -1.46
C HIS A 65 -6.23 1.26 -2.04
N ALA A 66 -6.02 0.14 -2.73
CA ALA A 66 -4.74 -0.17 -3.34
C ALA A 66 -4.66 0.35 -4.78
N TYR A 67 -3.65 1.15 -5.09
CA TYR A 67 -3.34 1.63 -6.43
C TYR A 67 -1.97 1.12 -6.84
N ARG A 68 -1.97 0.22 -7.81
CA ARG A 68 -0.75 -0.31 -8.40
C ARG A 68 -0.17 0.66 -9.42
N VAL A 69 1.08 1.08 -9.20
CA VAL A 69 1.81 2.03 -10.07
C VAL A 69 3.04 1.43 -10.74
N THR A 70 3.28 0.13 -10.55
CA THR A 70 4.40 -0.60 -11.16
C THR A 70 3.96 -1.82 -11.95
N THR A 71 4.80 -2.30 -12.86
CA THR A 71 4.56 -3.51 -13.66
C THR A 71 4.97 -4.80 -12.90
N CYS A 72 4.38 -5.96 -13.24
CA CYS A 72 4.91 -7.27 -12.79
C CYS A 72 5.97 -7.54 -13.83
N LYS A 73 7.23 -7.66 -13.43
CA LYS A 73 8.38 -7.94 -14.27
C LYS A 73 8.06 -8.43 -15.69
N THR A 74 8.64 -7.77 -16.67
CA THR A 74 9.28 -8.52 -17.76
C THR A 74 10.70 -8.82 -17.31
N GLU A 75 11.05 -10.09 -17.13
CA GLU A 75 12.47 -10.46 -17.08
C GLU A 75 13.07 -10.19 -18.46
N LYS A 76 14.05 -9.30 -18.51
CA LYS A 76 14.93 -9.17 -19.66
C LYS A 76 16.35 -9.30 -19.13
N ASP A 77 17.05 -10.33 -19.58
CA ASP A 77 18.46 -10.60 -19.26
C ASP A 77 18.79 -10.75 -17.76
N GLY A 78 17.85 -11.29 -16.97
CA GLY A 78 18.06 -11.55 -15.53
C GLY A 78 17.95 -10.32 -14.63
N GLU A 79 17.58 -9.16 -15.18
CA GLU A 79 17.31 -7.94 -14.43
C GLU A 79 15.80 -7.76 -14.20
N ILE A 80 15.46 -7.48 -12.95
CA ILE A 80 14.10 -7.18 -12.52
C ILE A 80 13.90 -5.67 -12.70
N THR A 81 13.27 -5.28 -13.80
CA THR A 81 12.80 -3.90 -13.97
C THR A 81 11.32 -3.84 -13.57
N ALA A 82 11.07 -3.22 -12.41
CA ALA A 82 9.74 -2.73 -12.10
C ALA A 82 9.68 -1.30 -12.62
N ASP A 83 9.01 -1.09 -13.76
CA ASP A 83 8.86 0.24 -14.32
C ASP A 83 7.91 1.05 -13.44
N VAL A 84 8.49 1.91 -12.60
CA VAL A 84 7.80 3.02 -11.96
C VAL A 84 8.24 4.29 -12.66
N THR A 85 7.27 5.09 -13.09
CA THR A 85 7.51 6.43 -13.65
C THR A 85 6.90 7.47 -12.71
N GLU A 86 7.44 8.69 -12.73
CA GLU A 86 6.86 9.82 -12.01
C GLU A 86 5.39 10.03 -12.43
N ASP A 87 5.07 9.87 -13.71
CA ASP A 87 3.70 9.97 -14.23
C ASP A 87 2.75 8.95 -13.60
N ASN A 88 3.18 7.69 -13.44
CA ASN A 88 2.36 6.66 -12.80
C ASN A 88 2.14 6.96 -11.32
N LEU A 89 3.15 7.48 -10.60
CA LEU A 89 2.99 7.93 -9.21
C LEU A 89 2.00 9.11 -9.13
N MET A 90 2.15 10.12 -9.99
CA MET A 90 1.25 11.27 -10.04
C MET A 90 -0.20 10.87 -10.35
N ALA A 91 -0.40 9.97 -11.32
CA ALA A 91 -1.72 9.43 -11.64
C ALA A 91 -2.32 8.66 -10.46
N GLY A 92 -1.50 7.87 -9.75
CA GLY A 92 -1.89 7.18 -8.51
C GLY A 92 -2.35 8.16 -7.42
N TRP A 93 -1.56 9.22 -7.17
CA TRP A 93 -1.88 10.25 -6.17
C TRP A 93 -3.19 10.97 -6.50
N LEU A 94 -3.37 11.39 -7.75
CA LEU A 94 -4.60 12.05 -8.21
C LEU A 94 -5.82 11.14 -8.08
N LYS A 95 -5.69 9.86 -8.44
CA LYS A 95 -6.79 8.91 -8.32
C LYS A 95 -7.15 8.63 -6.86
N ALA A 96 -6.16 8.49 -5.98
CA ALA A 96 -6.37 8.34 -4.54
C ALA A 96 -7.08 9.54 -3.93
N HIS A 97 -6.62 10.75 -4.26
CA HIS A 97 -7.25 12.01 -3.83
C HIS A 97 -8.72 12.08 -4.30
N ASN A 98 -8.96 11.85 -5.59
CA ASN A 98 -10.31 11.91 -6.16
C ASN A 98 -11.23 10.80 -5.61
N GLY A 99 -10.66 9.68 -5.17
CA GLY A 99 -11.37 8.62 -4.46
C GLY A 99 -11.72 8.95 -3.00
N GLY A 100 -11.32 10.13 -2.50
CA GLY A 100 -11.59 10.58 -1.14
C GLY A 100 -10.73 9.90 -0.08
N ALA A 101 -9.52 9.48 -0.43
CA ALA A 101 -8.55 8.99 0.55
C ALA A 101 -8.23 10.10 1.56
N GLN A 102 -8.27 9.77 2.85
CA GLN A 102 -7.92 10.68 3.95
C GLN A 102 -6.42 10.64 4.25
N ILE A 103 -5.80 9.48 4.00
CA ILE A 103 -4.36 9.26 4.13
C ILE A 103 -3.88 8.61 2.84
N ILE A 104 -2.78 9.12 2.28
CA ILE A 104 -2.12 8.54 1.12
C ILE A 104 -0.72 8.10 1.54
N VAL A 105 -0.40 6.83 1.31
CA VAL A 105 0.89 6.22 1.66
C VAL A 105 1.57 5.76 0.39
N SER A 106 2.76 6.30 0.14
CA SER A 106 3.67 5.86 -0.92
C SER A 106 5.05 5.66 -0.32
N SER A 107 5.68 4.52 -0.61
CA SER A 107 7.01 4.18 -0.12
C SER A 107 8.01 3.96 -1.26
N ASP A 108 7.70 4.52 -2.42
CA ASP A 108 8.56 4.59 -3.60
C ASP A 108 9.02 6.05 -3.79
N GLY A 109 10.25 6.25 -4.27
CA GLY A 109 10.81 7.57 -4.51
C GLY A 109 11.92 7.55 -5.54
N PHE A 110 12.12 8.67 -6.24
CA PHE A 110 13.18 8.86 -7.22
C PHE A 110 14.35 9.65 -6.62
N GLN A 111 15.57 9.31 -7.02
CA GLN A 111 16.72 10.12 -6.70
C GLN A 111 16.72 11.38 -7.57
N GLY A 112 16.65 12.56 -6.95
CA GLY A 112 16.67 13.83 -7.67
C GLY A 112 18.02 14.07 -8.36
N SER A 113 17.98 14.70 -9.54
CA SER A 113 19.18 15.19 -10.22
C SER A 113 19.61 16.54 -9.64
N SER A 114 20.89 16.68 -9.30
CA SER A 114 21.53 17.95 -8.89
C SER A 114 22.03 18.76 -10.07
#